data_AF-A0A923SL71-F1
#
_entry.id   AF-A0A923SL71-F1
#
_cell.length_a   1.000
_cell.length_b   1.000
_cell.length_c   1.000
_cell.angle_alpha   90.00
_cell.angle_beta   90.00
_cell.angle_gamma   90.00
#
_symmetry.space_group_name_H-M   'P 1'
#
loop_
_entity.id
_entity.type
_entity.pdbx_description
1 polymer ?
#
loop_
_entity_poly.entity_id
_entity_poly.type
_entity_poly.pdbx_seq_one_letter_code
_entity_poly.pdbx_strand_id
1 'polypeptide(L)'
;MRYDTPIYFQLIRQGMYDPKTGDYADSDPVETKLYADVTDTSTDTKQILYGDIKRNSKVIRLQQHYTKTYNRIRIDEKQYIVDFERKLRTKQILVVSEV
;
A
#
# COMPACT_ATOMS: atom_id res chain seq x y z
N MET A 1 15.52 6.28 11.56
CA MET A 1 14.60 5.53 10.69
C MET A 1 14.50 4.14 11.28
N ARG A 2 13.34 3.79 11.82
CA ARG A 2 13.11 2.50 12.47
C ARG A 2 12.16 1.71 11.58
N TYR A 3 12.51 0.47 11.29
CA TYR A 3 11.71 -0.42 10.45
C TYR A 3 11.01 -1.43 11.35
N ASP A 4 10.14 -0.93 12.23
CA ASP A 4 9.42 -1.70 13.23
C ASP A 4 7.91 -1.80 12.93
N THR A 5 7.37 -0.91 12.10
CA THR A 5 5.96 -0.96 11.70
C THR A 5 5.69 -2.12 10.73
N PRO A 6 4.82 -3.09 11.09
CA PRO A 6 4.40 -4.13 10.17
C PRO A 6 3.43 -3.56 9.14
N ILE A 7 3.71 -3.78 7.87
CA ILE A 7 2.83 -3.49 6.74
C ILE A 7 2.46 -4.80 6.04
N TYR A 8 1.28 -4.86 5.45
CA TYR A 8 0.76 -6.02 4.75
C TYR A 8 0.44 -5.64 3.32
N PHE A 9 1.21 -6.18 2.37
CA PHE A 9 0.89 -6.05 0.95
C PHE A 9 -0.23 -7.02 0.60
N GLN A 10 -1.36 -6.51 0.15
CA GLN A 10 -2.53 -7.29 -0.23
C GLN A 10 -2.58 -7.42 -1.74
N LEU A 11 -2.54 -8.66 -2.23
CA LEU A 11 -2.88 -8.99 -3.61
C LEU A 11 -4.30 -9.56 -3.63
N ILE A 12 -5.24 -8.77 -4.14
CA ILE A 12 -6.60 -9.23 -4.39
C ILE A 12 -6.57 -9.96 -5.73
N ARG A 13 -6.62 -11.30 -5.69
CA ARG A 13 -6.88 -12.10 -6.89
C ARG A 13 -8.39 -12.10 -7.10
N GLN A 14 -8.85 -11.87 -8.33
CA GLN A 14 -10.23 -12.22 -8.65
C GLN A 14 -10.32 -13.75 -8.56
N GLY A 15 -11.27 -14.26 -7.79
CA GLY A 15 -11.49 -15.70 -7.70
C GLY A 15 -11.75 -16.29 -9.08
N MET A 16 -11.44 -17.57 -9.24
CA MET A 16 -11.82 -18.26 -10.47
C MET A 16 -13.34 -18.17 -10.66
N TYR A 17 -13.74 -17.90 -11.89
CA TYR A 17 -15.12 -17.97 -12.31
C TYR A 17 -15.63 -19.40 -12.12
N ASP A 18 -16.69 -19.59 -11.34
CA ASP A 18 -17.36 -20.88 -11.23
C ASP A 18 -18.51 -20.95 -12.25
N PRO A 19 -18.35 -21.73 -13.35
CA PRO A 19 -19.37 -21.82 -14.40
C PRO A 19 -20.66 -22.52 -13.92
N LYS A 20 -20.69 -23.15 -12.75
CA LYS A 20 -21.90 -23.79 -12.21
C LYS A 20 -22.82 -22.81 -11.48
N THR A 21 -22.25 -21.82 -10.81
CA THR A 21 -22.98 -20.86 -9.98
C THR A 21 -23.10 -19.50 -10.66
N GLY A 22 -22.23 -19.21 -11.65
CA GLY A 22 -22.15 -17.92 -12.33
C GLY A 22 -21.44 -16.84 -11.51
N ASP A 23 -20.97 -17.20 -10.32
CA ASP A 23 -20.31 -16.33 -9.35
C ASP A 23 -18.79 -16.49 -9.40
N TYR A 24 -18.10 -15.40 -9.04
CA TYR A 24 -16.67 -15.45 -8.78
C TYR A 24 -16.47 -15.87 -7.32
N ALA A 25 -15.66 -16.90 -7.08
CA ALA A 25 -15.36 -17.33 -5.71
C ALA A 25 -14.70 -16.19 -4.91
N ASP A 26 -15.05 -16.04 -3.64
CA ASP A 26 -14.29 -15.18 -2.72
C ASP A 26 -12.87 -15.73 -2.62
N SER A 27 -11.92 -15.02 -3.23
CA SER A 27 -10.51 -15.34 -3.12
C SER A 27 -9.97 -14.58 -1.91
N ASP A 28 -9.51 -15.32 -0.89
CA ASP A 28 -8.78 -14.71 0.22
C ASP A 28 -7.60 -13.88 -0.31
N PRO A 29 -7.48 -12.61 0.09
CA PRO A 29 -6.38 -11.77 -0.36
C PRO A 29 -5.06 -12.34 0.14
N VAL A 30 -4.09 -12.48 -0.76
CA VAL A 30 -2.75 -12.93 -0.37
C VAL A 30 -2.06 -11.76 0.33
N GLU A 31 -1.87 -11.85 1.65
CA GLU A 31 -1.16 -10.86 2.44
C GLU A 31 0.32 -11.24 2.60
N THR A 32 1.23 -10.32 2.25
CA THR A 32 2.66 -10.45 2.55
C THR A 32 3.07 -9.42 3.59
N LYS A 33 3.46 -9.88 4.78
CA LYS A 33 3.95 -9.03 5.86
C LYS A 33 5.38 -8.57 5.61
N LEU A 34 5.63 -7.26 5.69
CA LEU A 34 6.95 -6.65 5.69
C LEU A 34 7.08 -5.63 6.82
N TYR A 35 8.31 -5.31 7.20
CA TYR A 35 8.59 -4.25 8.16
C TYR A 35 9.08 -3.00 7.42
N ALA A 36 8.48 -1.86 7.74
CA ALA A 36 8.74 -0.59 7.08
C ALA A 36 8.87 0.56 8.10
N ASP A 37 9.54 1.63 7.68
CA ASP A 37 9.54 2.92 8.40
C ASP A 37 8.35 3.72 7.86
N VAL A 38 7.32 3.89 8.68
CA VAL A 38 6.09 4.60 8.32
C VAL A 38 6.10 5.97 8.98
N THR A 39 6.04 7.03 8.17
CA THR A 39 6.01 8.41 8.65
C THR A 39 4.73 9.08 8.15
N ASP A 40 4.01 9.76 9.04
CA ASP A 40 2.88 10.59 8.64
C ASP A 40 3.34 11.80 7.83
N THR A 41 2.65 12.08 6.73
CA THR A 41 2.87 13.35 6.02
C THR A 41 2.11 14.41 6.79
N SER A 42 2.76 15.08 7.74
CA SER A 42 2.21 16.29 8.35
C SER A 42 1.87 17.29 7.23
N THR A 43 0.69 17.90 7.37
CA THR A 43 -0.13 18.63 6.41
C THR A 43 0.55 19.73 5.58
N ASP A 44 1.85 19.98 5.73
CA ASP A 44 2.55 21.16 5.20
C ASP A 44 3.18 21.00 3.82
N THR A 45 3.20 19.81 3.20
CA THR A 45 3.92 19.60 1.92
C THR A 45 3.07 19.08 0.77
N LYS A 46 1.79 19.45 0.70
CA LYS A 46 0.91 19.07 -0.42
C LYS A 46 0.10 20.24 -1.00
N GLN A 47 0.57 21.47 -0.87
CA GLN A 47 -0.17 22.62 -1.40
C GLN A 47 0.01 22.88 -2.91
N ILE A 48 0.99 22.28 -3.60
CA ILE A 48 1.50 23.02 -4.76
C ILE A 48 0.81 22.79 -6.11
N LEU A 49 0.12 21.68 -6.43
CA LEU A 49 -0.28 21.51 -7.84
C LEU A 49 -1.71 21.13 -8.21
N TYR A 50 -2.43 20.23 -7.54
CA TYR A 50 -3.78 19.86 -8.04
C TYR A 50 -4.74 19.40 -6.92
N GLY A 51 -5.61 20.33 -6.51
CA GLY A 51 -7.05 20.09 -6.31
C GLY A 51 -7.54 19.30 -5.10
N ASP A 52 -6.85 18.26 -4.61
CA ASP A 52 -7.39 17.40 -3.56
C ASP A 52 -6.44 17.23 -2.37
N ILE A 53 -6.90 17.73 -1.22
CA ILE A 53 -6.25 17.45 0.07
C ILE A 53 -6.51 15.98 0.38
N LYS A 54 -5.62 15.09 -0.05
CA LYS A 54 -5.58 13.71 0.46
C LYS A 54 -5.19 13.73 1.93
N ARG A 55 -6.20 13.86 2.79
CA ARG A 55 -6.10 13.76 4.25
C ARG A 55 -5.56 12.35 4.60
N ASN A 56 -4.71 12.25 5.61
CA ASN A 56 -4.11 10.99 6.11
C ASN A 56 -3.16 10.25 5.14
N SER A 57 -2.33 10.97 4.39
CA SER A 57 -1.27 10.31 3.63
C SER A 57 -0.06 9.93 4.47
N LYS A 58 0.47 8.72 4.25
CA LYS A 58 1.66 8.18 4.92
C LYS A 58 2.78 7.96 3.91
N VAL A 59 4.02 8.13 4.36
CA VAL A 59 5.23 7.78 3.61
C VAL A 59 5.78 6.49 4.21
N ILE A 60 5.78 5.42 3.43
CA ILE A 60 6.35 4.13 3.77
C ILE A 60 7.73 4.06 3.14
N ARG A 61 8.75 3.71 3.93
CA ARG A 61 10.10 3.45 3.44
C ARG A 61 10.46 2.00 3.70
N LEU A 62 10.92 1.33 2.66
CA LEU A 62 11.38 -0.06 2.68
C LEU A 62 12.91 -0.10 2.59
N GLN A 63 13.53 -1.05 3.29
CA GLN A 63 14.97 -1.29 3.20
C GLN A 63 15.40 -1.92 1.88
N GLN A 64 14.50 -2.67 1.26
CA GLN A 64 14.70 -3.41 0.01
C GLN A 64 13.53 -3.17 -0.93
N HIS A 65 13.76 -3.44 -2.22
CA HIS A 65 12.72 -3.35 -3.23
C HIS A 65 11.72 -4.50 -3.08
N TYR A 66 10.45 -4.14 -2.94
CA TYR A 66 9.34 -5.07 -3.10
C TYR A 66 9.00 -5.17 -4.59
N THR A 67 9.27 -6.34 -5.18
CA THR A 67 9.11 -6.59 -6.63
C THR A 67 7.86 -7.42 -6.96
N LYS A 68 7.14 -7.90 -5.97
CA LYS A 68 5.91 -8.69 -6.18
C LYS A 68 4.75 -7.77 -6.50
N THR A 69 3.76 -8.30 -7.22
CA THR A 69 2.50 -7.60 -7.50
C THR A 69 1.67 -7.46 -6.22
N TYR A 70 1.02 -6.31 -6.05
CA TYR A 70 0.09 -6.01 -4.98
C TYR A 70 -0.92 -4.97 -5.46
N ASN A 71 -2.08 -4.92 -4.81
CA ASN A 71 -3.14 -3.98 -5.15
C ASN A 71 -3.27 -2.89 -4.08
N ARG A 72 -3.15 -3.27 -2.80
CA ARG A 72 -3.34 -2.39 -1.65
C ARG A 72 -2.31 -2.70 -0.57
N ILE A 73 -2.14 -1.76 0.35
CA ILE A 73 -1.29 -1.92 1.52
C ILE A 73 -2.17 -1.72 2.75
N ARG A 74 -2.16 -2.70 3.66
CA ARG A 74 -2.78 -2.58 4.97
C ARG A 74 -1.70 -2.25 6.01
N ILE A 75 -1.96 -1.23 6.80
CA ILE A 75 -1.13 -0.86 7.96
C ILE A 75 -2.07 -0.92 9.16
N ASP A 76 -1.79 -1.81 10.10
CA ASP A 76 -2.68 -2.14 11.20
C ASP A 76 -4.09 -2.52 10.70
N GLU A 77 -5.11 -1.74 11.02
CA GLU A 77 -6.51 -1.98 10.61
C GLU A 77 -6.94 -1.15 9.38
N LYS A 78 -6.06 -0.26 8.90
CA LYS A 78 -6.39 0.69 7.84
C LYS A 78 -5.83 0.25 6.50
N GLN A 79 -6.63 0.44 5.44
CA GLN A 79 -6.22 0.17 4.07
C GLN A 79 -5.74 1.45 3.38
N TYR A 80 -4.70 1.31 2.59
CA TYR A 80 -4.06 2.39 1.87
C TYR A 80 -3.83 2.02 0.40
N ILE A 81 -3.99 3.01 -0.48
CA ILE A 81 -3.59 2.94 -1.89
C ILE A 81 -2.27 3.67 -2.07
N VAL A 82 -1.39 3.12 -2.91
CA VAL A 82 -0.14 3.79 -3.31
C VAL A 82 -0.46 4.82 -4.37
N ASP A 83 -0.22 6.09 -4.05
CA ASP A 83 -0.36 7.20 -4.99
C ASP A 83 0.92 7.44 -5.77
N PHE A 84 2.06 7.30 -5.09
CA PHE A 84 3.35 7.60 -5.67
C PHE A 84 4.40 6.61 -5.16
N GLU A 85 5.20 6.12 -6.09
CA GLU A 85 6.30 5.20 -5.80
C GLU A 85 7.61 5.81 -6.30
N ARG A 86 8.65 5.72 -5.46
CA ARG A 86 10.01 6.09 -5.82
C ARG A 86 10.98 4.98 -5.43
N LYS A 87 11.65 4.43 -6.43
CA LYS A 87 12.74 3.47 -6.25
C LYS A 87 14.08 4.22 -6.15
N LEU A 88 14.78 4.05 -5.04
CA LEU A 88 16.16 4.49 -4.87
C LEU A 88 17.12 3.33 -5.19
N ARG A 89 18.43 3.53 -5.01
CA ARG A 89 19.42 2.48 -5.30
C ARG A 89 19.16 1.19 -4.52
N THR A 90 18.90 1.29 -3.22
CA THR A 90 18.66 0.13 -2.33
C THR A 90 17.29 0.15 -1.66
N LYS A 91 16.70 1.33 -1.52
CA LYS A 91 15.44 1.56 -0.77
C LYS A 91 14.29 1.84 -1.73
N GLN A 92 13.08 1.61 -1.26
CA GLN A 92 11.87 2.00 -1.96
C GLN A 92 11.03 2.89 -1.05
N ILE A 93 10.50 3.96 -1.61
CA ILE A 93 9.64 4.91 -0.92
C ILE A 93 8.27 4.85 -1.58
N LEU A 94 7.22 4.70 -0.78
CA LEU A 94 5.83 4.68 -1.20
C LEU A 94 5.10 5.79 -0.46
N VAL A 95 4.41 6.65 -1.19
CA VAL A 95 3.45 7.60 -0.61
C VAL A 95 2.08 7.00 -0.80
N VAL A 96 1.38 6.81 0.30
CA VAL A 96 0.10 6.12 0.34
C VAL A 96 -0.99 7.03 0.93
N SER A 97 -2.22 6.86 0.49
CA SER A 97 -3.40 7.54 1.03
C SER A 97 -4.43 6.53 1.50
N GLU A 98 -5.11 6.85 2.60
CA GLU A 98 -6.17 6.04 3.20
C GLU A 98 -7.39 5.98 2.25
N VAL A 99 -8.06 4.82 2.21
CA VAL A 99 -9.26 4.55 1.38
C VAL A 99 -10.49 4.39 2.25
#